data_AF-A0A540X2P0-F1
#
_entry.id   AF-A0A540X2P0-F1
#
_cell.length_a   1.000
_cell.length_b   1.000
_cell.length_c   1.000
_cell.angle_alpha   90.00
_cell.angle_beta   90.00
_cell.angle_gamma   90.00
#
_symmetry.space_group_name_H-M   'P 1'
#
loop_
_entity.id
_entity.type
_entity.pdbx_description
1 polymer ?
#
loop_
_entity_poly.entity_id
_entity_poly.type
_entity_poly.pdbx_seq_one_letter_code
_entity_poly.pdbx_strand_id
1 'polypeptide(L)'
;MRSLRTLSIVVSLLTLPVLPALAEEPKPTEKSQTAEAERPKCEHGVQKSLCTRCNPKLAAVFKAKGDWCAEHERPESQCSICNPALSKKGVK
;
A
#
# COMPACT_ATOMS: atom_id res chain seq x y z
N MET A 1 35.06 -53.80 17.50
CA MET A 1 35.20 -55.04 16.71
C MET A 1 34.22 -54.98 15.55
N ARG A 2 34.74 -55.15 14.34
CA ARG A 2 34.09 -54.97 13.04
C ARG A 2 33.09 -56.09 12.78
N SER A 3 31.94 -55.77 12.16
CA SER A 3 31.17 -56.72 11.33
C SER A 3 30.05 -55.93 10.63
N LEU A 4 30.30 -55.30 9.47
CA LEU A 4 30.08 -55.86 8.13
C LEU A 4 29.04 -56.98 8.07
N ARG A 5 27.78 -56.61 7.78
CA ARG A 5 26.83 -57.48 7.08
C ARG A 5 25.99 -56.65 6.11
N THR A 6 26.13 -56.99 4.82
CA THR A 6 25.07 -57.01 3.78
C THR A 6 24.43 -55.65 3.44
N LEU A 7 24.77 -54.94 2.35
CA LEU A 7 24.59 -55.33 0.94
C LEU A 7 23.40 -56.27 0.76
N SER A 8 22.20 -55.70 0.73
CA SER A 8 21.05 -56.34 0.10
C SER A 8 19.88 -55.36 -0.03
N ILE A 9 19.50 -55.13 -1.28
CA ILE A 9 18.11 -55.10 -1.73
C ILE A 9 17.44 -53.71 -1.72
N VAL A 10 16.89 -53.43 -2.91
CA VAL A 10 15.89 -52.43 -3.29
C VAL A 10 16.31 -50.96 -3.30
N VAL A 11 16.88 -50.60 -4.46
CA VAL A 11 16.40 -49.47 -5.26
C VAL A 11 14.86 -49.56 -5.35
N SER A 12 14.17 -49.07 -4.32
CA SER A 12 12.73 -48.89 -4.32
C SER A 12 12.45 -47.51 -4.89
N LEU A 13 12.17 -47.50 -6.18
CA LEU A 13 11.30 -46.53 -6.85
C LEU A 13 9.98 -46.42 -6.06
N LEU A 14 9.94 -45.57 -5.03
CA LEU A 14 8.69 -45.04 -4.51
C LEU A 14 8.43 -43.70 -5.18
N THR A 15 7.59 -43.79 -6.21
CA THR A 15 6.72 -42.71 -6.67
C THR A 15 6.07 -42.00 -5.48
N LEU A 16 6.50 -40.76 -5.21
CA LEU A 16 5.80 -39.82 -4.34
C LEU A 16 4.98 -38.87 -5.23
N PRO A 17 3.64 -38.96 -5.25
CA PRO A 17 2.83 -37.82 -5.60
C PRO A 17 2.64 -37.01 -4.31
N VAL A 18 3.59 -36.15 -3.99
CA VAL A 18 3.37 -35.11 -2.97
C VAL A 18 3.31 -33.80 -3.71
N LEU A 19 2.07 -33.42 -4.01
CA LEU A 19 1.67 -32.08 -4.40
C LEU A 19 1.94 -31.17 -3.19
N PRO A 20 2.91 -30.24 -3.24
CA PRO A 20 2.88 -29.13 -2.32
C PRO A 20 1.90 -28.13 -2.91
N ALA A 21 0.65 -28.22 -2.47
CA ALA A 21 -0.17 -27.03 -2.30
C ALA A 21 0.48 -26.20 -1.18
N LEU A 22 1.62 -25.58 -1.47
CA LEU A 22 1.99 -24.38 -0.75
C LEU A 22 1.18 -23.28 -1.37
N ALA A 23 0.16 -22.89 -0.61
CA ALA A 23 -0.38 -21.56 -0.58
C ALA A 23 0.71 -20.55 -0.95
N GLU A 24 0.72 -20.13 -2.20
CA GLU A 24 1.15 -18.79 -2.51
C GLU A 24 0.14 -17.91 -1.79
N GLU A 25 0.51 -17.50 -0.59
CA GLU A 25 -0.08 -16.33 0.04
C GLU A 25 -0.14 -15.26 -1.05
N PRO A 26 -1.32 -14.74 -1.41
CA PRO A 26 -1.36 -13.55 -2.22
C PRO A 26 -0.66 -12.50 -1.38
N LYS A 27 0.61 -12.26 -1.71
CA LYS A 27 1.42 -11.14 -1.28
C LYS A 27 0.45 -9.96 -1.37
N PRO A 28 0.11 -9.28 -0.26
CA PRO A 28 -0.74 -8.10 -0.32
C PRO A 28 -0.17 -7.26 -1.44
N THR A 29 -0.99 -7.16 -2.48
CA THR A 29 -0.60 -6.58 -3.75
C THR A 29 0.02 -5.25 -3.40
N GLU A 30 1.32 -5.18 -3.67
CA GLU A 30 2.14 -3.99 -3.71
C GLU A 30 1.58 -3.11 -4.85
N LYS A 31 0.38 -2.59 -4.63
CA LYS A 31 -0.21 -1.49 -5.36
C LYS A 31 -0.31 -0.32 -4.41
N SER A 32 0.81 -0.01 -3.78
CA SER A 32 1.05 1.26 -3.12
C SER A 32 2.46 1.66 -3.47
N GLN A 33 2.55 2.59 -4.41
CA GLN A 33 3.75 3.30 -4.89
C GLN A 33 4.26 2.97 -6.31
N THR A 34 3.37 2.68 -7.26
CA THR A 34 3.62 2.97 -8.70
C THR A 34 2.34 3.55 -9.31
N ALA A 35 1.97 4.77 -8.89
CA ALA A 35 0.94 5.58 -9.53
C ALA A 35 1.01 7.03 -9.03
N GLU A 36 2.20 7.58 -8.82
CA GLU A 36 2.35 8.97 -8.35
C GLU A 36 2.64 9.95 -9.52
N ALA A 37 3.09 9.44 -10.66
CA ALA A 37 3.60 10.28 -11.75
C ALA A 37 2.54 10.85 -12.72
N GLU A 38 1.30 10.34 -12.73
CA GLU A 38 0.29 10.79 -13.73
C GLU A 38 -1.10 11.02 -13.12
N ARG A 39 -1.16 11.67 -11.94
CA ARG A 39 -2.44 12.10 -11.36
C ARG A 39 -2.66 13.59 -11.63
N PRO A 40 -3.69 13.99 -12.37
CA PRO A 40 -3.96 15.41 -12.63
C PRO A 40 -4.27 16.14 -11.31
N LYS A 41 -3.61 17.29 -11.12
CA LYS A 41 -4.00 18.26 -10.09
C LYS A 41 -5.35 18.88 -10.48
N CYS A 42 -6.23 19.09 -9.52
CA CYS A 42 -7.43 19.89 -9.74
C CYS A 42 -7.08 21.38 -9.72
N GLU A 43 -8.08 22.22 -9.99
CA GLU A 43 -7.93 23.67 -9.95
C GLU A 43 -7.45 24.18 -8.60
N HIS A 44 -7.67 23.45 -7.50
CA HIS A 44 -7.21 23.81 -6.16
C HIS A 44 -5.72 23.50 -5.88
N GLY A 45 -4.98 22.98 -6.87
CA GLY A 45 -3.55 22.66 -6.74
C GLY A 45 -3.23 21.37 -5.97
N VAL A 46 -4.26 20.64 -5.55
CA VAL A 46 -4.15 19.32 -4.90
C VAL A 46 -4.45 18.23 -5.95
N GLN A 47 -3.95 17.01 -5.76
CA GLN A 47 -4.37 15.88 -6.60
C GLN A 47 -5.91 15.75 -6.56
N LYS A 48 -6.55 15.62 -7.73
CA LYS A 48 -8.02 15.65 -7.82
C LYS A 48 -8.68 14.58 -6.95
N SER A 49 -8.06 13.41 -6.79
CA SER A 49 -8.55 12.31 -5.94
C SER A 49 -8.34 12.51 -4.44
N LEU A 50 -7.52 13.48 -4.02
CA LEU A 50 -7.22 13.77 -2.61
C LEU A 50 -7.79 15.11 -2.15
N CYS A 51 -8.23 15.97 -3.06
CA CYS A 51 -8.78 17.27 -2.73
C CYS A 51 -10.15 17.14 -2.04
N THR A 52 -10.28 17.60 -0.80
CA THR A 52 -11.58 17.57 -0.07
C THR A 52 -12.60 18.54 -0.67
N ARG A 53 -12.15 19.60 -1.34
CA ARG A 53 -13.06 20.50 -2.09
C ARG A 53 -13.69 19.80 -3.30
N CYS A 54 -12.97 18.87 -3.92
CA CYS A 54 -13.51 18.07 -5.03
C CYS A 54 -14.23 16.80 -4.54
N ASN A 55 -13.80 16.23 -3.41
CA ASN A 55 -14.34 15.00 -2.84
C ASN A 55 -14.61 15.20 -1.33
N PRO A 56 -15.75 15.81 -0.95
CA PRO A 56 -16.05 16.15 0.44
C PRO A 56 -16.11 14.91 1.36
N LYS A 57 -16.42 13.74 0.81
CA LYS A 57 -16.41 12.45 1.54
C LYS A 57 -15.05 12.13 2.17
N LEU A 58 -13.95 12.66 1.63
CA LEU A 58 -12.62 12.44 2.18
C LEU A 58 -12.39 13.18 3.50
N ALA A 59 -13.21 14.18 3.84
CA ALA A 59 -13.06 14.92 5.10
C ALA A 59 -13.08 13.99 6.32
N ALA A 60 -13.96 12.98 6.33
CA ALA A 60 -14.01 11.99 7.42
C ALA A 60 -12.71 11.18 7.51
N VAL A 61 -12.10 10.84 6.36
CA VAL A 61 -10.82 10.11 6.31
C VAL A 61 -9.67 10.96 6.84
N PHE A 62 -9.61 12.24 6.45
CA PHE A 62 -8.60 13.17 6.93
C PHE A 62 -8.74 13.47 8.43
N LYS A 63 -9.97 13.64 8.92
CA LYS A 63 -10.28 13.73 10.36
C LYS A 63 -9.83 12.50 11.13
N ALA A 64 -10.16 11.30 10.65
CA ALA A 64 -9.76 10.05 11.28
C ALA A 64 -8.23 9.87 11.30
N LYS A 65 -7.51 10.45 10.33
CA LYS A 65 -6.04 10.47 10.26
C LYS A 65 -5.41 11.58 11.11
N GLY A 66 -6.18 12.48 11.72
CA GLY A 66 -5.67 13.65 12.44
C GLY A 66 -5.11 14.76 11.54
N ASP A 67 -5.27 14.66 10.23
CA ASP A 67 -4.85 15.68 9.25
C ASP A 67 -6.02 16.63 8.98
N TRP A 68 -6.46 17.35 10.02
CA TRP A 68 -7.64 18.22 9.93
C TRP A 68 -7.45 19.56 10.62
N CYS A 69 -7.66 20.63 9.86
CA CYS A 69 -7.74 21.99 10.35
C CYS A 69 -9.18 22.27 10.78
N ALA A 70 -9.43 22.42 12.08
CA ALA A 70 -10.77 22.74 12.58
C ALA A 70 -11.22 24.16 12.18
N GLU A 71 -10.32 25.15 12.30
CA GLU A 71 -10.61 26.57 12.04
C GLU A 71 -11.01 26.85 10.58
N HIS A 72 -10.48 26.06 9.64
CA HIS A 72 -10.67 26.28 8.20
C HIS A 72 -11.34 25.10 7.49
N GLU A 73 -11.88 24.15 8.27
CA GLU A 73 -12.66 23.00 7.81
C GLU A 73 -12.08 22.25 6.59
N ARG A 74 -10.74 22.07 6.60
CA ARG A 74 -10.01 21.41 5.51
C ARG A 74 -8.85 20.59 6.07
N PRO A 75 -8.31 19.64 5.31
CA PRO A 75 -7.13 18.90 5.76
C PRO A 75 -5.95 19.84 6.03
N GLU A 76 -5.18 19.59 7.09
CA GLU A 76 -3.99 20.40 7.42
C GLU A 76 -3.00 20.41 6.24
N SER A 77 -2.79 19.25 5.62
CA SER A 77 -2.02 19.06 4.37
C SER A 77 -2.53 19.83 3.16
N GLN A 78 -3.76 20.34 3.23
CA GLN A 78 -4.35 21.16 2.19
C GLN A 78 -4.57 22.59 2.67
N CYS A 79 -4.34 22.93 3.95
CA CYS A 79 -4.67 24.22 4.54
C CYS A 79 -3.64 25.31 4.19
N SER A 80 -3.85 26.02 3.08
CA SER A 80 -3.01 27.16 2.66
C SER A 80 -3.01 28.34 3.63
N ILE A 81 -4.01 28.43 4.53
CA ILE A 81 -4.13 29.49 5.53
C ILE A 81 -3.20 29.22 6.71
N CYS A 82 -3.22 28.00 7.26
CA CYS A 82 -2.30 27.59 8.32
C CYS A 82 -0.89 27.28 7.80
N ASN A 83 -0.78 26.82 6.54
CA ASN A 83 0.47 26.41 5.92
C ASN A 83 0.74 27.22 4.63
N PRO A 84 1.25 28.47 4.72
CA PRO A 84 1.49 29.34 3.56
C PRO A 84 2.46 28.76 2.51
N ALA A 85 3.30 27.80 2.89
CA ALA A 85 4.18 27.08 1.97
C ALA A 85 3.38 26.28 0.93
N LEU A 86 2.16 25.84 1.23
CA LEU A 86 1.29 25.13 0.29
C LEU A 86 0.82 26.06 -0.84
N SER A 87 0.53 27.33 -0.54
CA SER A 87 0.19 28.34 -1.55
C SER A 87 1.32 28.56 -2.55
N LYS A 88 2.57 28.57 -2.07
CA LYS A 88 3.76 28.65 -2.94
C LYS A 88 3.90 27.43 -3.86
N LYS A 89 3.34 26.29 -3.47
CA LYS A 89 3.26 25.05 -4.28
C LYS A 89 2.01 24.99 -5.17
N GLY A 90 1.20 26.06 -5.18
CA GLY A 90 -0.01 26.19 -6.00
C GLY A 90 -1.30 25.69 -5.35
N VAL A 91 -1.29 25.31 -4.07
CA VAL A 91 -2.49 24.91 -3.34
C VAL A 91 -3.28 26.16 -2.94
N LYS A 92 -4.53 26.28 -3.38
CA LYS A 92 -5.40 27.42 -3.07
C LYS A 92 -6.65 26.99 -2.30
#